data_AF-A0A9P5YME4-F1
#
_entry.id   AF-A0A9P5YME4-F1
#
_cell.length_a   1.000
_cell.length_b   1.000
_cell.length_c   1.000
_cell.angle_alpha   90.00
_cell.angle_beta   90.00
_cell.angle_gamma   90.00
#
_symmetry.space_group_name_H-M   'P 1'
#
loop_
_entity.id
_entity.type
_entity.pdbx_description
1 polymer ?
#
loop_
_entity_poly.entity_id
_entity_poly.type
_entity_poly.pdbx_seq_one_letter_code
_entity_poly.pdbx_strand_id
1 'polypeptide(L)'
;MVRSTIIVRASDALPLAASVDDEQTEQALQEHKQQSKLIFRRITPNAEPRCSIESGPYTLHYLIAENVVFLTIADKSYPRKLAFSYLEELSKEFANTYGPKVETVRKPYAFVGFDTFMSKTARLYRDSRTANAATSNLDKLNDDLQDVTRIMTKNMEELLWRGDSLDRMSHLSTSLVSESEKYRKAARNINYQAMLRQYAPLGAVALLVIIILYWRFF
;
A
#
# COMPACT_ATOMS: atom_id res chain seq x y z
N MET A 1 1.69 -14.44 -5.25
CA MET A 1 0.78 -13.73 -4.31
C MET A 1 1.18 -12.26 -4.22
N VAL A 2 0.29 -11.39 -3.74
CA VAL A 2 0.61 -10.00 -3.39
C VAL A 2 1.58 -9.99 -2.21
N ARG A 3 2.63 -9.17 -2.29
CA ARG A 3 3.69 -9.08 -1.28
C ARG A 3 3.70 -7.73 -0.56
N SER A 4 3.63 -6.64 -1.32
CA SER A 4 3.72 -5.28 -0.78
C SER A 4 2.90 -4.32 -1.64
N THR A 5 2.32 -3.30 -1.03
CA THR A 5 1.47 -2.32 -1.74
C THR A 5 1.78 -0.92 -1.24
N ILE A 6 1.86 0.04 -2.16
CA ILE A 6 2.06 1.45 -1.85
C ILE A 6 1.08 2.30 -2.66
N ILE A 7 0.61 3.36 -2.02
CA ILE A 7 -0.32 4.33 -2.58
C ILE A 7 0.36 5.69 -2.54
N VAL A 8 0.46 6.34 -3.69
CA VAL A 8 1.10 7.64 -3.82
C VAL A 8 0.21 8.60 -4.59
N ARG A 9 0.39 9.91 -4.37
CA ARG A 9 -0.26 10.93 -5.19
C ARG A 9 0.44 11.06 -6.54
N ALA A 10 -0.32 11.09 -7.63
CA ALA A 10 0.23 11.08 -8.99
C ALA A 10 1.00 12.38 -9.32
N SER A 11 0.56 13.53 -8.80
CA SER A 11 1.16 14.83 -9.09
C SER A 11 2.60 15.03 -8.62
N ASP A 12 2.97 14.43 -7.48
CA ASP A 12 4.27 14.67 -6.82
C ASP A 12 4.91 13.41 -6.23
N ALA A 13 4.34 12.23 -6.48
CA ALA A 13 4.76 10.95 -5.91
C ALA A 13 4.78 10.95 -4.37
N LEU A 14 3.99 11.82 -3.70
CA LEU A 14 3.91 11.86 -2.24
C LEU A 14 3.33 10.53 -1.72
N PRO A 15 4.04 9.80 -0.83
CA PRO A 15 3.50 8.60 -0.21
C PRO A 15 2.27 8.93 0.63
N LEU A 16 1.16 8.25 0.35
CA LEU A 16 -0.13 8.44 1.01
C LEU A 16 -0.39 7.36 2.06
N ALA A 17 -0.21 6.09 1.68
CA ALA A 17 -0.32 4.90 2.51
C ALA A 17 0.56 3.77 1.94
N ALA A 18 0.90 2.79 2.77
CA ALA A 18 1.68 1.61 2.37
C ALA A 18 1.27 0.38 3.20
N SER A 19 1.59 -0.83 2.75
CA SER A 19 1.45 -2.03 3.56
C SER A 19 2.55 -2.09 4.61
N VAL A 20 2.25 -2.74 5.76
CA VAL A 20 3.26 -3.10 6.74
C VAL A 20 3.83 -4.45 6.32
N ASP A 21 5.10 -4.47 5.93
CA ASP A 21 5.81 -5.67 5.52
C ASP A 21 6.66 -6.20 6.69
N ASP A 22 6.88 -7.51 6.74
CA ASP A 22 7.82 -8.11 7.71
C ASP A 22 9.28 -7.87 7.27
N GLU A 23 10.24 -8.06 8.19
CA GLU A 23 11.66 -7.77 7.90
C GLU A 23 12.19 -8.60 6.73
N GLN A 24 11.73 -9.85 6.59
CA GLN A 24 12.13 -10.73 5.49
C GLN A 24 11.63 -10.22 4.14
N THR A 25 10.37 -9.79 4.07
CA THR A 25 9.77 -9.23 2.85
C THR A 25 10.40 -7.87 2.52
N GLU A 26 10.70 -7.04 3.52
CA GLU A 26 11.38 -5.76 3.32
C GLU A 26 12.76 -5.95 2.67
N GLN A 27 13.55 -6.90 3.18
CA GLN A 27 14.86 -7.23 2.61
C GLN A 27 14.74 -7.82 1.21
N ALA A 28 13.81 -8.76 1.00
CA ALA A 28 13.63 -9.43 -0.28
C ALA A 28 13.12 -8.51 -1.39
N LEU A 29 12.37 -7.45 -1.04
CA LEU A 29 11.77 -6.52 -1.98
C LEU A 29 12.47 -5.17 -2.05
N GLN A 30 13.62 -5.00 -1.38
CA GLN A 30 14.31 -3.71 -1.32
C GLN A 30 14.55 -3.12 -2.70
N GLU A 31 14.99 -3.96 -3.66
CA GLU A 31 15.21 -3.59 -5.05
C GLU A 31 13.92 -3.16 -5.76
N HIS A 32 12.86 -3.98 -5.65
CA HIS A 32 11.55 -3.74 -6.26
C HIS A 32 10.85 -2.49 -5.70
N LYS A 33 11.08 -2.18 -4.43
CA LYS A 33 10.63 -0.92 -3.81
C LYS A 33 11.39 0.31 -4.31
N GLN A 34 12.64 0.17 -4.75
CA GLN A 34 13.36 1.25 -5.42
C GLN A 34 12.84 1.46 -6.82
N GLN A 35 12.60 0.37 -7.52
CA GLN A 35 12.03 0.37 -8.85
C GLN A 35 10.63 1.01 -8.87
N SER A 36 9.77 0.75 -7.86
CA SER A 36 8.46 1.41 -7.74
C SER A 36 8.56 2.93 -7.63
N LYS A 37 9.53 3.45 -6.87
CA LYS A 37 9.82 4.89 -6.81
C LYS A 37 10.22 5.47 -8.17
N LEU A 38 11.03 4.74 -8.94
CA LEU A 38 11.40 5.16 -10.30
C LEU A 38 10.18 5.16 -11.22
N ILE A 39 9.27 4.20 -11.07
CA ILE A 39 8.01 4.16 -11.81
C ILE A 39 7.18 5.41 -11.51
N PHE A 40 6.96 5.76 -10.23
CA PHE A 40 6.16 6.94 -9.87
C PHE A 40 6.70 8.24 -10.46
N ARG A 41 8.02 8.40 -10.55
CA ARG A 41 8.66 9.58 -11.15
C ARG A 41 8.52 9.63 -12.67
N ARG A 42 8.23 8.50 -13.31
CA ARG A 42 8.08 8.36 -14.77
C ARG A 42 6.63 8.30 -15.22
N ILE A 43 5.68 8.15 -14.31
CA ILE A 43 4.26 8.28 -14.61
C ILE A 43 4.01 9.74 -15.00
N THR A 44 3.48 9.92 -16.21
CA THR A 44 3.08 11.22 -16.76
C THR A 44 1.57 11.24 -16.92
N PRO A 45 0.94 12.40 -17.15
CA PRO A 45 -0.51 12.46 -17.41
C PRO A 45 -0.98 11.62 -18.61
N ASN A 46 -0.08 11.31 -19.55
CA ASN A 46 -0.36 10.48 -20.73
C ASN A 46 0.00 8.99 -20.51
N ALA A 47 0.38 8.60 -19.29
CA ALA A 47 0.68 7.21 -18.99
C ALA A 47 -0.58 6.35 -19.04
N GLU A 48 -0.43 5.09 -19.45
CA GLU A 48 -1.51 4.12 -19.41
C GLU A 48 -2.02 3.97 -17.97
N PRO A 49 -3.35 4.02 -17.73
CA PRO A 49 -3.90 3.96 -16.38
C PRO A 49 -3.69 2.60 -15.71
N ARG A 50 -3.49 1.53 -16.49
CA ARG A 50 -3.23 0.17 -15.99
C ARG A 50 -2.00 -0.39 -16.68
N CYS A 51 -0.99 -0.80 -15.92
CA CYS A 51 0.22 -1.37 -16.49
C CYS A 51 0.85 -2.39 -15.53
N SER A 52 1.45 -3.42 -16.12
CA SER A 52 2.25 -4.43 -15.42
C SER A 52 3.70 -4.30 -15.85
N ILE A 53 4.63 -4.27 -14.90
CA ILE A 53 6.05 -4.15 -15.14
C ILE A 53 6.76 -5.37 -14.57
N GLU A 54 7.33 -6.20 -15.44
CA GLU A 54 8.05 -7.40 -15.03
C GLU A 54 9.46 -7.06 -14.53
N SER A 55 9.83 -7.56 -13.35
CA SER A 55 11.14 -7.34 -12.71
C SER A 55 11.63 -8.64 -12.06
N GLY A 56 12.31 -9.48 -12.85
CA GLY A 56 12.86 -10.75 -12.40
C GLY A 56 11.78 -11.69 -11.80
N PRO A 57 11.86 -12.05 -10.49
CA PRO A 57 10.91 -12.95 -9.84
C PRO A 57 9.57 -12.30 -9.48
N TYR A 58 9.45 -10.97 -9.60
CA TYR A 58 8.25 -10.23 -9.24
C TYR A 58 7.70 -9.41 -10.42
N THR A 59 6.43 -9.04 -10.31
CA THR A 59 5.76 -8.13 -11.24
C THR A 59 5.15 -6.98 -10.44
N LEU A 60 5.42 -5.76 -10.88
CA LEU A 60 4.86 -4.54 -10.32
C LEU A 60 3.63 -4.16 -11.13
N HIS A 61 2.47 -4.19 -10.51
CA HIS A 61 1.22 -3.77 -11.13
C HIS A 61 0.85 -2.39 -10.59
N TYR A 62 0.56 -1.44 -11.47
CA TYR A 62 0.02 -0.15 -11.03
C TYR A 62 -1.31 0.17 -11.71
N LEU A 63 -2.16 0.86 -10.95
CA LEU A 63 -3.42 1.44 -11.34
C LEU A 63 -3.40 2.93 -11.02
N ILE A 64 -3.64 3.77 -12.01
CA ILE A 64 -3.84 5.20 -11.86
C ILE A 64 -5.35 5.44 -11.83
N ALA A 65 -5.84 6.03 -10.75
CA ALA A 65 -7.22 6.45 -10.62
C ALA A 65 -7.25 7.88 -10.08
N GLU A 66 -7.88 8.78 -10.85
CA GLU A 66 -7.88 10.22 -10.57
C GLU A 66 -6.45 10.75 -10.41
N ASN A 67 -6.10 11.29 -9.23
CA ASN A 67 -4.77 11.79 -8.88
C ASN A 67 -4.00 10.84 -7.93
N VAL A 68 -4.35 9.56 -7.91
CA VAL A 68 -3.73 8.56 -7.03
C VAL A 68 -3.22 7.37 -7.84
N VAL A 69 -1.99 6.95 -7.53
CA VAL A 69 -1.38 5.74 -8.09
C VAL A 69 -1.33 4.68 -7.01
N PHE A 70 -1.96 3.55 -7.30
CA PHE A 70 -1.94 2.34 -6.49
C PHE A 70 -0.97 1.36 -7.14
N LEU A 71 0.07 0.93 -6.43
CA LEU A 71 1.04 -0.03 -6.94
C LEU A 71 1.17 -1.19 -5.98
N THR A 72 1.14 -2.40 -6.53
CA THR A 72 1.40 -3.63 -5.77
C THR A 72 2.52 -4.44 -6.41
N ILE A 73 3.34 -5.03 -5.56
CA ILE A 73 4.40 -5.98 -5.92
C ILE A 73 3.83 -7.37 -5.68
N ALA A 74 3.78 -8.19 -6.72
CA ALA A 74 3.32 -9.57 -6.64
C ALA A 74 4.36 -10.54 -7.21
N ASP A 75 4.32 -11.80 -6.78
CA ASP A 75 5.12 -12.85 -7.44
C ASP A 75 4.75 -12.94 -8.93
N LYS A 76 5.74 -13.22 -9.80
CA LYS A 76 5.51 -13.33 -11.25
C LYS A 76 4.42 -14.33 -11.65
N SER A 77 4.26 -15.41 -10.87
CA SER A 77 3.24 -16.43 -11.10
C SER A 77 1.82 -16.01 -10.69
N TYR A 78 1.66 -14.85 -10.05
CA TYR A 78 0.37 -14.38 -9.57
C TYR A 78 -0.52 -13.90 -10.74
N PRO A 79 -1.80 -14.32 -10.81
CA PRO A 79 -2.67 -13.91 -11.90
C PRO A 79 -2.86 -12.39 -11.94
N ARG A 80 -2.51 -11.78 -13.08
CA ARG A 80 -2.66 -10.33 -13.31
C ARG A 80 -4.05 -9.82 -12.97
N LYS A 81 -5.08 -10.56 -13.37
CA LYS A 81 -6.48 -10.23 -13.09
C LYS A 81 -6.76 -10.03 -11.60
N LEU A 82 -6.24 -10.93 -10.76
CA LEU A 82 -6.41 -10.82 -9.31
C LEU A 82 -5.63 -9.63 -8.74
N ALA A 83 -4.45 -9.30 -9.30
CA ALA A 83 -3.69 -8.12 -8.90
C ALA A 83 -4.44 -6.82 -9.19
N PHE A 84 -5.06 -6.69 -10.37
CA PHE A 84 -5.84 -5.49 -10.71
C PHE A 84 -7.18 -5.42 -9.96
N SER A 85 -7.87 -6.55 -9.77
CA SER A 85 -9.07 -6.61 -8.91
C SER A 85 -8.76 -6.14 -7.49
N TYR A 86 -7.62 -6.58 -6.94
CA TYR A 86 -7.12 -6.10 -5.65
C TYR A 86 -6.88 -4.58 -5.65
N LEU A 87 -6.17 -4.05 -6.65
CA LEU A 87 -5.91 -2.60 -6.76
C LEU A 87 -7.19 -1.78 -6.94
N GLU A 88 -8.19 -2.28 -7.66
CA GLU A 88 -9.48 -1.60 -7.85
C GLU A 88 -10.29 -1.54 -6.57
N GLU A 89 -10.28 -2.60 -5.77
CA GLU A 89 -10.93 -2.63 -4.46
C GLU A 89 -10.28 -1.62 -3.51
N LEU A 90 -8.95 -1.54 -3.51
CA LEU A 90 -8.23 -0.49 -2.78
C LEU A 90 -8.57 0.91 -3.28
N SER A 91 -8.64 1.10 -4.60
CA SER A 91 -8.94 2.39 -5.22
C SER A 91 -10.33 2.90 -4.82
N LYS A 92 -11.35 2.04 -4.92
CA LYS A 92 -12.73 2.38 -4.53
C LYS A 92 -12.83 2.76 -3.06
N GLU A 93 -12.26 1.96 -2.16
CA GLU A 93 -12.32 2.25 -0.72
C GLU A 93 -11.52 3.51 -0.35
N PHE A 94 -10.35 3.70 -0.96
CA PHE A 94 -9.51 4.86 -0.72
C PHE A 94 -10.17 6.16 -1.20
N ALA A 95 -10.78 6.14 -2.39
CA ALA A 95 -11.53 7.28 -2.92
C ALA A 95 -12.73 7.63 -2.01
N ASN A 96 -13.49 6.64 -1.56
CA ASN A 96 -14.63 6.83 -0.66
C ASN A 96 -14.21 7.42 0.70
N THR A 97 -13.09 6.95 1.26
CA THR A 97 -12.67 7.32 2.62
C THR A 97 -11.83 8.61 2.66
N TYR A 98 -10.97 8.80 1.67
CA TYR A 98 -9.91 9.82 1.69
C TYR A 98 -9.86 10.72 0.45
N GLY A 99 -10.59 10.41 -0.62
CA GLY A 99 -10.53 11.13 -1.91
C GLY A 99 -10.48 12.66 -1.79
N PRO A 100 -11.43 13.32 -1.09
CA PRO A 100 -11.45 14.78 -0.95
C PRO A 100 -10.24 15.38 -0.20
N LYS A 101 -9.50 14.57 0.56
CA LYS A 101 -8.37 14.99 1.39
C LYS A 101 -7.02 14.79 0.70
N VAL A 102 -6.99 14.08 -0.44
CA VAL A 102 -5.73 13.73 -1.14
C VAL A 102 -4.96 14.97 -1.58
N GLU A 103 -5.64 15.99 -2.09
CA GLU A 103 -4.98 17.19 -2.64
C GLU A 103 -4.43 18.13 -1.55
N THR A 104 -5.11 18.21 -0.40
CA THR A 104 -4.74 19.12 0.69
C THR A 104 -3.57 18.60 1.52
N VAL A 105 -3.30 17.30 1.45
CA VAL A 105 -2.29 16.66 2.28
C VAL A 105 -0.87 16.99 1.80
N ARG A 106 -0.01 17.33 2.75
CA ARG A 106 1.42 17.64 2.49
C ARG A 106 2.36 16.69 3.23
N LYS A 107 1.86 16.00 4.25
CA LYS A 107 2.65 15.08 5.07
C LYS A 107 2.71 13.70 4.41
N PRO A 108 3.90 13.08 4.28
CA PRO A 108 4.02 11.69 3.85
C PRO A 108 3.28 10.76 4.81
N TYR A 109 2.68 9.71 4.27
CA TYR A 109 1.93 8.69 5.00
C TYR A 109 0.83 9.30 5.87
N ALA A 110 0.10 10.29 5.35
CA ALA A 110 -0.99 10.90 6.09
C ALA A 110 -2.18 9.95 6.32
N PHE A 111 -2.31 8.89 5.50
CA PHE A 111 -3.41 7.94 5.55
C PHE A 111 -2.95 6.56 6.03
N VAL A 112 -2.02 6.51 7.00
CA VAL A 112 -1.50 5.24 7.56
C VAL A 112 -2.62 4.31 8.06
N GLY A 113 -3.73 4.85 8.57
CA GLY A 113 -4.86 4.03 9.03
C GLY A 113 -5.53 3.16 7.94
N PHE A 114 -5.22 3.41 6.67
CA PHE A 114 -5.68 2.57 5.56
C PHE A 114 -4.95 1.21 5.49
N ASP A 115 -3.84 1.06 6.20
CA ASP A 115 -3.03 -0.16 6.27
C ASP A 115 -3.83 -1.40 6.66
N THR A 116 -4.79 -1.23 7.56
CA THR A 116 -5.62 -2.29 8.12
C THR A 116 -6.56 -2.83 7.05
N PHE A 117 -7.13 -1.95 6.23
CA PHE A 117 -7.93 -2.36 5.08
C PHE A 117 -7.04 -3.07 4.06
N MET A 118 -5.91 -2.46 3.68
CA MET A 118 -4.96 -3.05 2.73
C MET A 118 -4.48 -4.45 3.14
N SER A 119 -4.18 -4.66 4.43
CA SER A 119 -3.73 -5.94 4.98
C SER A 119 -4.84 -7.00 4.94
N LYS A 120 -6.07 -6.64 5.33
CA LYS A 120 -7.24 -7.52 5.24
C LYS A 120 -7.51 -7.93 3.80
N THR A 121 -7.55 -6.97 2.88
CA THR A 121 -7.79 -7.24 1.46
C THR A 121 -6.63 -8.05 0.86
N ALA A 122 -5.37 -7.74 1.18
CA ALA A 122 -4.23 -8.54 0.71
C ALA A 122 -4.32 -10.01 1.16
N ARG A 123 -4.81 -10.27 2.38
CA ARG A 123 -5.03 -11.63 2.88
C ARG A 123 -6.13 -12.37 2.12
N LEU A 124 -7.23 -11.69 1.77
CA LEU A 124 -8.30 -12.27 0.94
C LEU A 124 -7.79 -12.65 -0.46
N TYR A 125 -6.93 -11.82 -1.04
CA TYR A 125 -6.36 -12.02 -2.37
C TYR A 125 -5.12 -12.94 -2.39
N ARG A 126 -4.60 -13.34 -1.23
CA ARG A 126 -3.44 -14.25 -1.12
C ARG A 126 -3.79 -15.68 -1.51
N ASP A 127 -4.98 -16.13 -1.14
CA ASP A 127 -5.49 -17.45 -1.49
C ASP A 127 -6.34 -17.33 -2.76
N SER A 128 -5.80 -17.78 -3.89
CA SER A 128 -6.48 -17.69 -5.19
C SER A 128 -7.84 -18.41 -5.19
N ARG A 129 -8.00 -19.47 -4.37
CA ARG A 129 -9.27 -20.19 -4.25
C ARG A 129 -10.32 -19.36 -3.50
N THR A 130 -9.91 -18.67 -2.43
CA THR A 130 -10.76 -17.75 -1.67
C THR A 130 -11.03 -16.46 -2.43
N ALA A 131 -10.06 -15.92 -3.18
CA ALA A 131 -10.23 -14.74 -4.01
C ALA A 131 -11.24 -14.99 -5.15
N ASN A 132 -11.14 -16.14 -5.83
CA ASN A 132 -12.10 -16.59 -6.84
C ASN A 132 -13.50 -16.85 -6.23
N ALA A 133 -13.58 -17.24 -4.96
CA ALA A 133 -14.83 -17.42 -4.23
C ALA A 133 -15.43 -16.10 -3.68
N ALA A 134 -14.61 -15.14 -3.26
CA ALA A 134 -15.05 -13.80 -2.85
C ALA A 134 -15.52 -12.97 -4.06
N THR A 135 -14.97 -13.26 -5.24
CA THR A 135 -15.40 -12.72 -6.54
C THR A 135 -16.43 -13.60 -7.26
N SER A 136 -17.00 -14.63 -6.61
CA SER A 136 -17.93 -15.62 -7.20
C SER A 136 -19.30 -15.10 -7.66
N ASN A 137 -19.47 -13.79 -7.81
CA ASN A 137 -20.37 -13.25 -8.83
C ASN A 137 -19.71 -13.50 -10.21
N LEU A 138 -19.66 -14.78 -10.59
CA LEU A 138 -18.88 -15.35 -11.70
C LEU A 138 -19.21 -14.68 -13.05
N ASP A 139 -20.39 -14.07 -13.18
CA ASP A 139 -20.85 -13.33 -14.37
C ASP A 139 -20.13 -11.98 -14.56
N LYS A 140 -19.84 -11.23 -13.48
CA LYS A 140 -19.08 -9.96 -13.58
C LYS A 140 -17.63 -10.22 -13.96
N LEU A 141 -17.08 -11.32 -13.45
CA LEU A 141 -15.70 -11.71 -13.70
C LEU A 141 -15.45 -12.08 -15.18
N ASN A 142 -16.49 -12.50 -15.92
CA ASN A 142 -16.39 -12.85 -17.34
C ASN A 142 -16.42 -11.60 -18.24
N ASP A 143 -17.12 -10.54 -17.85
CA ASP A 143 -17.04 -9.23 -18.52
C ASP A 143 -15.67 -8.56 -18.27
N ASP A 144 -15.17 -8.65 -17.03
CA ASP A 144 -13.83 -8.16 -16.66
C ASP A 144 -12.67 -8.96 -17.30
N LEU A 145 -12.92 -10.16 -17.88
CA LEU A 145 -11.90 -10.92 -18.62
C LEU A 145 -11.42 -10.19 -19.88
N GLN A 146 -12.30 -9.43 -20.53
CA GLN A 146 -11.92 -8.67 -21.72
C GLN A 146 -10.99 -7.50 -21.37
N ASP A 147 -11.08 -6.94 -20.16
CA ASP A 147 -10.37 -5.73 -19.78
C ASP A 147 -8.89 -5.96 -19.40
N VAL A 148 -8.53 -7.18 -18.97
CA VAL A 148 -7.13 -7.54 -18.66
C VAL A 148 -6.25 -7.60 -19.92
N THR A 149 -6.83 -7.87 -21.08
CA THR A 149 -6.10 -7.95 -22.36
C THR A 149 -5.55 -6.59 -22.83
N ARG A 150 -6.16 -5.49 -22.36
CA ARG A 150 -5.72 -4.11 -22.65
C ARG A 150 -4.59 -3.64 -21.74
N ILE A 151 -4.21 -4.43 -20.74
CA ILE A 151 -3.18 -4.03 -19.77
C ILE A 151 -1.81 -4.14 -20.41
N MET A 152 -1.16 -2.99 -20.61
CA MET A 152 0.19 -2.91 -21.13
C MET A 152 1.15 -3.66 -20.20
N THR A 153 2.02 -4.48 -20.79
CA THR A 153 3.12 -5.12 -20.07
C THR A 153 4.41 -4.49 -20.53
N LYS A 154 5.22 -4.02 -19.59
CA LYS A 154 6.56 -3.51 -19.86
C LYS A 154 7.58 -4.34 -19.09
N ASN A 155 8.80 -4.32 -19.56
CA ASN A 155 9.91 -4.90 -18.83
C ASN A 155 10.64 -3.80 -18.02
N MET A 156 11.07 -4.15 -16.81
CA MET A 156 11.75 -3.23 -15.91
C MET A 156 13.09 -2.76 -16.48
N GLU A 157 13.87 -3.66 -17.07
CA GLU A 157 15.15 -3.33 -17.69
C GLU A 157 14.93 -2.30 -18.81
N GLU A 158 13.97 -2.51 -19.71
CA GLU A 158 13.64 -1.54 -20.78
C GLU A 158 13.23 -0.17 -20.23
N LEU A 159 12.44 -0.17 -19.14
CA LEU A 159 12.12 1.04 -18.41
C LEU A 159 13.38 1.71 -17.87
N LEU A 160 14.30 0.98 -17.24
CA LEU A 160 15.54 1.55 -16.69
C LEU A 160 16.44 2.15 -17.80
N TRP A 161 16.62 1.46 -18.92
CA TRP A 161 17.50 1.87 -20.03
C TRP A 161 17.06 3.14 -20.75
N ARG A 162 15.75 3.42 -20.84
CA ARG A 162 15.24 4.61 -21.54
C ARG A 162 15.47 5.95 -20.79
N GLY A 163 16.03 5.93 -19.58
CA GLY A 163 16.08 7.12 -18.71
C GLY A 163 17.34 7.31 -17.86
N ASP A 164 18.44 6.62 -18.19
CA ASP A 164 19.78 6.94 -17.68
C ASP A 164 19.88 6.97 -16.13
N SER A 165 19.69 5.83 -15.43
CA SER A 165 20.21 5.69 -14.06
C SER A 165 20.13 4.28 -13.48
N LEU A 166 21.24 3.56 -13.54
CA LEU A 166 21.57 2.49 -12.60
C LEU A 166 22.25 3.08 -11.34
N ASP A 167 23.06 4.16 -11.50
CA ASP A 167 23.76 4.84 -10.39
C ASP A 167 22.86 5.56 -9.37
N ARG A 168 21.67 6.05 -9.78
CA ARG A 168 20.75 6.74 -8.85
C ARG A 168 20.04 5.78 -7.88
N MET A 169 20.08 4.48 -8.15
CA MET A 169 19.44 3.46 -7.31
C MET A 169 20.17 3.29 -5.96
N SER A 170 21.49 3.47 -5.95
CA SER A 170 22.32 3.50 -4.72
C SER A 170 21.83 4.54 -3.71
N HIS A 171 21.66 5.80 -4.12
CA HIS A 171 21.17 6.87 -3.25
C HIS A 171 19.70 6.72 -2.81
N LEU A 172 18.86 6.06 -3.62
CA LEU A 172 17.48 5.77 -3.23
C LEU A 172 17.40 4.78 -2.05
N SER A 173 18.37 3.87 -1.92
CA SER A 173 18.43 2.87 -0.84
C SER A 173 18.39 3.50 0.54
N THR A 174 19.19 4.56 0.78
CA THR A 174 19.22 5.26 2.07
C THR A 174 17.91 5.98 2.37
N SER A 175 17.25 6.53 1.34
CA SER A 175 15.97 7.23 1.52
C SER A 175 14.84 6.26 1.91
N LEU A 176 14.85 5.04 1.38
CA LEU A 176 13.84 4.02 1.70
C LEU A 176 13.88 3.60 3.16
N VAL A 177 15.07 3.33 3.69
CA VAL A 177 15.22 2.99 5.12
C VAL A 177 14.64 4.12 5.99
N SER A 178 14.95 5.38 5.64
CA SER A 178 14.44 6.54 6.37
C SER A 178 12.92 6.71 6.28
N GLU A 179 12.30 6.33 5.16
CA GLU A 179 10.85 6.42 4.94
C GLU A 179 10.10 5.26 5.60
N SER A 180 10.61 4.03 5.49
CA SER A 180 10.07 2.86 6.20
C SER A 180 10.06 3.10 7.71
N GLU A 181 11.10 3.75 8.25
CA GLU A 181 11.09 4.18 9.66
C GLU A 181 9.99 5.18 9.98
N LYS A 182 9.78 6.20 9.14
CA LYS A 182 8.73 7.21 9.34
C LYS A 182 7.35 6.56 9.34
N TYR A 183 7.12 5.63 8.41
CA TYR A 183 5.89 4.86 8.34
C TYR A 183 5.69 3.99 9.59
N ARG A 184 6.71 3.23 10.00
CA ARG A 184 6.68 2.40 11.21
C ARG A 184 6.40 3.22 12.46
N LYS A 185 7.01 4.40 12.59
CA LYS A 185 6.76 5.34 13.70
C LYS A 185 5.31 5.85 13.68
N ALA A 186 4.78 6.20 12.51
CA ALA A 186 3.40 6.65 12.36
C ALA A 186 2.39 5.55 12.73
N ALA A 187 2.59 4.33 12.23
CA ALA A 187 1.75 3.17 12.55
C ALA A 187 1.80 2.83 14.05
N ARG A 188 2.99 2.84 14.65
CA ARG A 188 3.16 2.60 16.09
C ARG A 188 2.44 3.64 16.95
N ASN A 189 2.49 4.92 16.56
CA ASN A 189 1.80 5.98 17.30
C ASN A 189 0.28 5.82 17.25
N ILE A 190 -0.28 5.39 16.11
CA ILE A 190 -1.71 5.10 15.97
C ILE A 190 -2.11 3.94 16.89
N ASN A 191 -1.33 2.86 16.91
CA ASN A 191 -1.57 1.72 17.80
C ASN A 191 -1.49 2.12 19.28
N TYR A 192 -0.54 2.98 19.65
CA TYR A 192 -0.40 3.47 21.01
C TYR A 192 -1.59 4.35 21.43
N GLN A 193 -2.06 5.24 20.55
CA GLN A 193 -3.24 6.05 20.82
C GLN A 193 -4.51 5.20 20.95
N ALA A 194 -4.67 4.16 20.13
CA ALA A 194 -5.78 3.21 20.24
C ALA A 194 -5.74 2.46 21.58
N MET A 195 -4.56 1.96 21.99
CA MET A 195 -4.36 1.32 23.27
C MET A 195 -4.67 2.27 24.43
N LEU A 196 -4.14 3.50 24.40
CA LEU A 196 -4.39 4.49 25.44
C LEU A 196 -5.88 4.78 25.60
N ARG A 197 -6.61 4.95 24.49
CA ARG A 197 -8.06 5.22 24.51
C ARG A 197 -8.86 4.05 25.10
N GLN A 198 -8.42 2.81 24.89
CA GLN A 198 -9.07 1.62 25.43
C GLN A 198 -8.83 1.45 26.94
N TYR A 199 -7.62 1.72 27.42
CA TYR A 199 -7.24 1.49 28.82
C TYR A 199 -7.37 2.73 29.73
N ALA A 200 -7.46 3.94 29.18
CA ALA A 200 -7.66 5.18 29.93
C ALA A 200 -8.86 5.14 30.89
N PRO A 201 -10.08 4.70 30.49
CA PRO A 201 -11.22 4.68 31.42
C PRO A 201 -11.01 3.66 32.56
N LEU A 202 -10.42 2.50 32.28
CA LEU A 202 -10.07 1.51 33.31
C LEU A 202 -9.05 2.06 34.31
N GLY A 203 -8.02 2.76 33.83
CA GLY A 203 -7.01 3.41 34.66
C GLY A 203 -7.62 4.52 35.54
N ALA A 204 -8.52 5.34 34.98
CA ALA A 204 -9.20 6.39 35.73
C ALA A 204 -10.08 5.84 36.87
N VAL A 205 -10.80 4.73 36.63
CA VAL A 205 -11.60 4.07 37.67
C VAL A 205 -10.70 3.50 38.77
N ALA A 206 -9.61 2.81 38.41
CA ALA A 206 -8.67 2.27 39.39
C ALA A 206 -8.04 3.39 40.26
N LEU A 207 -7.68 4.52 39.64
CA LEU A 207 -7.13 5.68 40.33
C LEU A 207 -8.15 6.30 41.28
N LEU A 208 -9.42 6.43 40.88
CA LEU A 208 -10.50 6.88 41.75
C LEU A 208 -10.69 5.98 42.98
N VAL A 209 -10.66 4.66 42.78
CA VAL A 209 -10.76 3.70 43.90
C VAL A 209 -9.59 3.86 44.87
N ILE A 210 -8.37 4.04 44.36
CA ILE A 210 -7.18 4.29 45.20
C ILE A 210 -7.32 5.58 46.00
N ILE A 211 -7.80 6.67 45.38
CA ILE A 211 -8.04 7.94 46.09
C ILE A 211 -9.06 7.76 47.22
N ILE A 212 -10.18 7.06 46.96
CA ILE A 212 -11.21 6.80 47.97
C ILE A 212 -10.65 5.97 49.13
N LEU A 213 -9.85 4.95 48.84
CA LEU A 213 -9.22 4.13 49.88
C LEU A 213 -8.22 4.93 50.71
N TYR A 214 -7.43 5.80 50.07
CA TYR A 214 -6.48 6.67 50.76
C TYR A 214 -7.21 7.63 51.71
N TRP A 215 -8.25 8.31 51.24
CA TRP A 215 -9.08 9.21 52.07
C TRP A 215 -9.86 8.52 53.19
N ARG A 216 -10.08 7.21 53.08
CA ARG A 216 -10.80 6.43 54.09
C ARG A 216 -9.89 5.91 55.20
N PHE A 217 -8.63 5.61 54.88
CA PHE A 217 -7.68 4.99 55.81
C PHE A 217 -6.69 5.97 56.45
N PHE A 218 -6.51 7.16 55.86
CA PHE A 218 -5.73 8.27 56.41
C PHE A 218 -6.62 9.49 56.60
#